data_AF-A0A6B3H7R2-F1
#
_entry.id   AF-A0A6B3H7R2-F1
#
_cell.length_a   1.000
_cell.length_b   1.000
_cell.length_c   1.000
_cell.angle_alpha   90.00
_cell.angle_beta   90.00
_cell.angle_gamma   90.00
#
_symmetry.space_group_name_H-M   'P 1'
#
loop_
_entity.id
_entity.type
_entity.pdbx_description
1 polymer ?
#
loop_
_entity_poly.entity_id
_entity_poly.type
_entity_poly.pdbx_seq_one_letter_code
_entity_poly.pdbx_strand_id
1 'polypeptide(L)'
;NGVNYTVDAGETLAVLGESGSGKSVTAQAIMGILDMPPGRIPQGEILFRGQDMLTMPETERRKIRGRRVAMIFQDALSSLNPVLTVGYQLGEMF
;
A
#
# COMPACT_ATOMS: atom_id res chain seq x y z
N ASN A 1 18.43 -4.91 -4.40
CA ASN A 1 18.35 -5.03 -2.92
C ASN A 1 17.01 -5.68 -2.58
N GLY A 2 16.98 -7.01 -2.49
CA GLY A 2 15.77 -7.73 -2.08
C GLY A 2 15.53 -7.54 -0.59
N VAL A 3 14.27 -7.45 -0.19
CA VAL A 3 13.84 -7.37 1.21
C VAL A 3 12.74 -8.39 1.44
N ASN A 4 12.75 -9.05 2.58
CA ASN A 4 11.72 -10.00 2.98
C ASN A 4 11.12 -9.52 4.30
N TYR A 5 9.81 -9.36 4.32
CA TYR A 5 9.05 -9.00 5.51
C TYR A 5 7.94 -10.02 5.72
N THR A 6 7.62 -10.27 6.97
CA THR A 6 6.45 -11.07 7.36
C THR A 6 5.81 -10.39 8.55
N VAL A 7 4.49 -10.40 8.58
CA VAL A 7 3.70 -9.90 9.70
C VAL A 7 2.50 -10.81 9.84
N ASP A 8 2.40 -11.46 11.00
CA ASP A 8 1.30 -12.35 11.29
C ASP A 8 0.10 -11.61 11.88
N ALA A 9 -1.04 -12.32 11.99
CA ALA A 9 -2.24 -11.74 12.55
C ALA A 9 -2.02 -11.32 14.02
N GLY A 10 -2.30 -10.06 14.34
CA GLY A 10 -2.10 -9.50 15.68
C GLY A 10 -0.70 -8.93 15.93
N GLU A 11 0.19 -9.01 14.94
CA GLU A 11 1.52 -8.43 15.05
C GLU A 11 1.60 -7.00 14.52
N THR A 12 2.61 -6.27 14.98
CA THR A 12 2.99 -4.97 14.46
C THR A 12 4.43 -5.02 13.99
N LEU A 13 4.64 -4.82 12.69
CA LEU A 13 5.97 -4.70 12.10
C LEU A 13 6.34 -3.22 11.94
N ALA A 14 7.46 -2.81 12.54
CA ALA A 14 8.03 -1.48 12.35
C ALA A 14 9.26 -1.55 11.42
N VAL A 15 9.26 -0.74 10.35
CA VAL A 15 10.40 -0.62 9.43
C VAL A 15 11.10 0.71 9.67
N LEU A 16 12.35 0.65 10.14
CA LEU A 16 13.17 1.81 10.51
C LEU A 16 14.33 1.99 9.53
N GLY A 17 14.80 3.22 9.39
CA GLY A 17 15.96 3.56 8.55
C GLY A 17 16.02 5.05 8.26
N GLU A 18 17.13 5.51 7.68
CA GLU A 18 17.34 6.91 7.32
C GLU A 18 16.43 7.38 6.17
N SER A 19 16.34 8.70 5.96
CA SER A 19 15.66 9.24 4.79
C SER A 19 16.27 8.67 3.51
N GLY A 20 15.43 8.28 2.54
CA GLY A 20 15.89 7.65 1.30
C GLY A 20 16.23 6.15 1.39
N SER A 21 16.10 5.50 2.56
CA SER A 21 16.40 4.05 2.71
C SER A 21 15.41 3.10 2.02
N GLY A 22 14.40 3.62 1.30
CA GLY A 22 13.43 2.82 0.56
C GLY A 22 12.14 2.46 1.29
N LYS A 23 11.94 2.85 2.57
CA LYS A 23 10.74 2.52 3.37
C LYS A 23 9.42 2.85 2.65
N SER A 24 9.27 4.10 2.20
CA SER A 24 8.05 4.56 1.51
C SER A 24 7.86 3.83 0.17
N VAL A 25 8.95 3.58 -0.56
CA VAL A 25 8.94 2.83 -1.83
C VAL A 25 8.46 1.40 -1.61
N THR A 26 8.95 0.71 -0.57
CA THR A 26 8.49 -0.63 -0.19
C THR A 26 7.00 -0.61 0.17
N ALA A 27 6.55 0.33 1.00
CA ALA A 27 5.14 0.41 1.39
C ALA A 27 4.22 0.69 0.18
N GLN A 28 4.62 1.58 -0.73
CA GLN A 28 3.89 1.87 -1.97
C GLN A 28 3.87 0.66 -2.93
N ALA A 29 4.97 -0.11 -2.99
CA ALA A 29 5.03 -1.35 -3.76
C ALA A 29 4.03 -2.40 -3.22
N ILE A 30 4.00 -2.60 -1.90
CA ILE A 30 3.02 -3.48 -1.22
C ILE A 30 1.59 -3.05 -1.52
N MET A 31 1.31 -1.74 -1.47
CA MET A 31 -0.02 -1.20 -1.77
C MET A 31 -0.37 -1.18 -3.26
N GLY A 32 0.58 -1.47 -4.16
CA GLY A 32 0.37 -1.41 -5.60
C GLY A 32 0.04 0.00 -6.11
N ILE A 33 0.63 1.02 -5.49
CA ILE A 33 0.50 2.45 -5.87
C ILE A 33 1.85 3.11 -6.18
N LEU A 34 2.92 2.32 -6.23
CA LEU A 34 4.23 2.80 -6.65
C LEU A 34 4.14 3.26 -8.11
N ASP A 35 4.59 4.48 -8.38
CA ASP A 35 4.58 5.07 -9.71
C ASP A 35 5.56 4.33 -10.64
N MET A 36 5.04 3.83 -11.76
CA MET A 36 5.80 3.02 -12.72
C MET A 36 5.42 3.43 -14.14
N PRO A 37 6.34 4.03 -14.93
CA PRO A 37 7.75 4.36 -14.63
C PRO A 37 7.96 5.61 -13.74
N PRO A 38 9.14 5.81 -13.11
CA PRO A 38 10.40 5.06 -13.29
C PRO A 38 10.56 3.85 -12.35
N GLY A 39 9.62 3.62 -11.42
CA GLY A 39 9.64 2.44 -10.56
C GLY A 39 9.50 1.14 -11.36
N ARG A 40 10.07 0.06 -10.82
CA ARG A 40 9.87 -1.29 -11.36
C ARG A 40 10.01 -2.32 -10.24
N ILE A 41 9.14 -3.33 -10.26
CA ILE A 41 9.30 -4.55 -9.46
C ILE A 41 9.77 -5.65 -10.41
N PRO A 42 11.08 -5.93 -10.47
CA PRO A 42 11.61 -6.89 -11.44
C PRO A 42 11.31 -8.35 -11.07
N GLN A 43 11.16 -8.64 -9.77
CA GLN A 43 10.95 -9.98 -9.23
C GLN A 43 10.42 -9.89 -7.79
N GLY A 44 9.87 -11.00 -7.28
CA GLY A 44 9.33 -11.13 -5.93
C GLY A 44 7.82 -11.37 -5.93
N GLU A 45 7.25 -11.45 -4.73
CA GLU A 45 5.83 -11.68 -4.48
C GLU A 45 5.35 -10.83 -3.31
N ILE A 46 4.06 -10.52 -3.28
CA ILE A 46 3.41 -9.82 -2.16
C ILE A 46 2.20 -10.63 -1.75
N LEU A 47 2.38 -11.50 -0.74
CA LEU A 47 1.37 -12.46 -0.33
C LEU A 47 0.44 -11.84 0.72
N PHE A 48 -0.84 -11.72 0.36
CA PHE A 48 -1.91 -11.45 1.33
C PHE A 48 -2.80 -12.68 1.45
N ARG A 49 -2.79 -13.33 2.63
CA ARG A 49 -3.54 -14.58 2.88
C ARG A 49 -3.27 -15.66 1.82
N GLY A 50 -2.01 -15.80 1.42
CA GLY A 50 -1.56 -16.78 0.43
C GLY A 50 -1.85 -16.42 -1.03
N GLN A 51 -2.43 -15.26 -1.30
CA GLN A 51 -2.64 -14.76 -2.67
C GLN A 51 -1.61 -13.70 -3.01
N ASP A 52 -0.90 -13.90 -4.13
CA ASP A 52 0.07 -12.91 -4.62
C ASP A 52 -0.62 -11.72 -5.27
N MET A 53 -0.49 -10.57 -4.62
CA MET A 53 -1.06 -9.31 -5.05
C MET A 53 -0.38 -8.74 -6.30
N LEU A 54 0.84 -9.17 -6.65
CA LEU A 54 1.53 -8.69 -7.85
C LEU A 54 0.94 -9.29 -9.13
N THR A 55 0.60 -10.58 -9.09
CA THR A 55 0.09 -11.33 -10.24
C THR A 55 -1.44 -11.37 -10.33
N MET A 56 -2.15 -11.03 -9.24
CA MET A 56 -3.62 -11.05 -9.26
C MET A 56 -4.23 -9.99 -10.21
N PRO A 57 -5.42 -10.25 -10.80
CA PRO A 57 -6.14 -9.27 -11.62
C PRO A 57 -6.44 -7.98 -10.85
N GLU A 58 -6.44 -6.85 -11.56
CA GLU A 58 -6.68 -5.53 -10.96
C GLU A 58 -8.02 -5.44 -10.21
N THR A 59 -9.06 -6.08 -10.76
CA THR A 59 -10.39 -6.13 -10.17
C THR A 59 -10.40 -6.80 -8.79
N GLU A 60 -9.66 -7.91 -8.63
CA GLU A 60 -9.52 -8.60 -7.35
C GLU A 60 -8.61 -7.81 -6.40
N ARG A 61 -7.53 -7.22 -6.91
CA ARG A 61 -6.64 -6.34 -6.13
C ARG A 61 -7.39 -5.15 -5.55
N ARG A 62 -8.31 -4.57 -6.31
CA ARG A 62 -9.17 -3.45 -5.86
C ARG A 62 -10.11 -3.85 -4.72
N LYS A 63 -10.57 -5.11 -4.66
CA LYS A 63 -11.40 -5.59 -3.53
C LYS A 63 -10.61 -5.72 -2.23
N ILE A 64 -9.30 -5.94 -2.31
CA ILE A 64 -8.40 -6.01 -1.14
C ILE A 64 -8.05 -4.61 -0.66
N ARG A 65 -7.67 -3.70 -1.57
CA ARG A 65 -7.33 -2.32 -1.23
C ARG A 65 -8.54 -1.58 -0.64
N GLY A 66 -8.29 -0.76 0.38
CA GLY A 66 -9.31 0.00 1.09
C GLY A 66 -10.13 -0.84 2.09
N ARG A 67 -10.60 -2.04 1.70
CA ARG A 67 -11.46 -2.88 2.56
C ARG A 67 -10.69 -3.81 3.50
N ARG A 68 -9.51 -4.27 3.10
CA ARG A 68 -8.70 -5.27 3.85
C ARG A 68 -7.29 -4.78 4.14
N VAL A 69 -6.73 -3.99 3.22
CA VAL A 69 -5.44 -3.34 3.39
C VAL A 69 -5.62 -1.86 3.05
N ALA A 70 -5.30 -0.99 4.00
CA ALA A 70 -5.40 0.45 3.84
C ALA A 70 -4.06 1.10 4.20
N MET A 71 -3.81 2.26 3.61
CA MET A 71 -2.61 3.04 3.88
C MET A 71 -3.01 4.41 4.41
N ILE A 72 -2.29 4.86 5.44
CA ILE A 72 -2.31 6.24 5.90
C ILE A 72 -1.01 6.88 5.42
N PHE A 73 -1.13 7.93 4.60
CA PHE A 73 0.02 8.61 4.02
C PHE A 73 0.74 9.47 5.07
N GLN A 74 2.04 9.71 4.84
CA GLN A 74 2.85 10.58 5.72
C GLN A 74 2.26 11.99 5.84
N ASP A 75 1.77 12.53 4.72
CA ASP A 75 0.95 13.73 4.69
C ASP A 75 -0.51 13.36 4.37
N ALA A 76 -1.25 12.96 5.40
CA ALA A 76 -2.63 12.53 5.23
C ALA A 76 -3.56 13.68 4.82
N LEU A 77 -3.25 14.92 5.20
CA LEU A 77 -4.12 16.06 4.92
C LEU A 77 -4.11 16.43 3.44
N SER A 78 -2.99 16.26 2.74
CA SER A 78 -2.94 16.49 1.28
C SER A 78 -3.74 15.47 0.47
N SER A 79 -4.16 14.35 1.08
CA SER A 79 -5.01 13.35 0.42
C SER A 79 -6.50 13.69 0.46
N LEU A 80 -6.91 14.69 1.24
CA LEU A 80 -8.29 15.15 1.32
C LEU A 80 -8.53 16.33 0.38
N ASN A 81 -9.64 16.29 -0.36
CA ASN A 81 -10.12 17.41 -1.13
C ASN A 81 -10.80 18.43 -0.20
N PRO A 82 -10.27 19.66 -0.04
CA PRO A 82 -10.79 20.63 0.90
C PRO A 82 -12.16 21.20 0.53
N VAL A 83 -12.62 21.01 -0.71
CA VAL A 83 -13.97 21.46 -1.14
C VAL A 83 -15.06 20.45 -0.88
N LEU A 84 -14.71 19.23 -0.43
CA LEU A 84 -15.65 18.16 -0.12
C LEU A 84 -15.77 17.98 1.39
N THR A 85 -16.97 17.64 1.87
CA THR A 85 -17.16 17.31 3.28
C THR A 85 -16.43 16.02 3.64
N VAL A 86 -16.04 15.89 4.91
CA VAL A 86 -15.41 14.66 5.42
C VAL A 86 -16.32 13.44 5.17
N GLY A 87 -17.62 13.57 5.43
CA GLY A 87 -18.58 12.49 5.22
C GLY A 87 -18.68 12.03 3.76
N TYR A 88 -18.63 12.98 2.80
CA TYR A 88 -18.64 12.65 1.38
C TYR A 88 -17.42 11.82 0.98
N GLN A 89 -16.22 12.25 1.41
CA GLN A 89 -14.96 11.57 1.09
C GLN A 89 -14.84 10.20 1.76
N LEU A 90 -15.36 10.04 2.98
CA LEU A 90 -15.45 8.74 3.65
C LEU A 90 -16.42 7.78 2.92
N GLY A 91 -17.47 8.31 2.30
CA GLY A 91 -18.47 7.54 1.57
C GLY A 91 -17.96 6.94 0.25
N GLU A 92 -16.99 7.57 -0.41
CA GLU A 92 -16.40 7.07 -1.68
C GLU A 92 -15.65 5.74 -1.53
N MET A 93 -15.33 5.33 -0.30
CA MET A 93 -14.63 4.06 -0.06
C MET A 93 -15.54 2.83 -0.09
N PHE A 94 -16.87 3.00 -0.08
CA PHE A 94 -17.85 1.91 0.05
C PHE A 94 -18.60 1.60 -1.24
#